data_AF-A0A7C5C755-F1
#
_entry.id   AF-A0A7C5C755-F1
#
_cell.length_a   1.000
_cell.length_b   1.000
_cell.length_c   1.000
_cell.angle_alpha   90.00
_cell.angle_beta   90.00
_cell.angle_gamma   90.00
#
_symmetry.space_group_name_H-M   'P 1'
#
loop_
_entity.id
_entity.type
_entity.pdbx_description
1 polymer ?
#
loop_
_entity_poly.entity_id
_entity_poly.type
_entity_poly.pdbx_seq_one_letter_code
_entity_poly.pdbx_strand_id
1 'polypeptide(L)'
;MPHPHDYGYKDLFSHPQILKELLTSCVSEPWVADLDFSRACRVEKSFITGAKKKLESDLIWRIPLTSGVEVYLYILLEFQSTVDR
;
A
#
# COMPACT_ATOMS: atom_id res chain seq x y z
N MET A 1 2.67 17.09 -16.61
CA MET A 1 2.05 17.68 -15.40
C MET A 1 1.86 16.57 -14.38
N PRO A 2 2.06 16.80 -13.07
CA PRO A 2 1.76 15.78 -12.07
C PRO A 2 0.26 15.52 -12.10
N HIS A 3 -0.17 14.27 -12.20
CA HIS A 3 -1.58 13.95 -12.17
C HIS A 3 -2.08 14.20 -10.75
N PRO A 4 -3.10 15.07 -10.54
CA PRO A 4 -3.65 15.32 -9.20
C PRO A 4 -4.22 14.06 -8.52
N HIS A 5 -4.40 12.98 -9.28
CA HIS A 5 -4.83 11.68 -8.78
C HIS A 5 -3.73 10.91 -8.03
N ASP A 6 -2.43 11.09 -8.37
CA ASP A 6 -1.33 10.33 -7.74
C ASP A 6 -1.24 10.61 -6.23
N TYR A 7 -1.54 11.86 -5.82
CA TYR A 7 -1.52 12.27 -4.41
C TYR A 7 -2.72 11.75 -3.62
N GLY A 8 -3.91 11.72 -4.23
CA GLY A 8 -5.14 11.32 -3.54
C GLY A 8 -5.13 9.86 -3.11
N TYR A 9 -4.66 8.95 -3.97
CA TYR A 9 -4.60 7.53 -3.63
C TYR A 9 -3.47 7.19 -2.65
N LYS A 10 -2.33 7.88 -2.75
CA LYS A 10 -1.27 7.75 -1.75
C LYS A 10 -1.73 8.17 -0.36
N ASP A 11 -2.44 9.28 -0.27
CA ASP A 11 -2.97 9.78 0.99
C ASP A 11 -4.02 8.81 1.57
N LEU A 12 -4.92 8.32 0.71
CA LEU A 12 -5.91 7.30 1.06
C LEU A 12 -5.24 6.04 1.66
N PHE A 13 -4.22 5.50 1.00
CA PHE A 13 -3.49 4.31 1.48
C PHE A 13 -2.35 4.61 2.46
N SER A 14 -2.22 5.86 2.94
CA SER A 14 -1.33 6.20 4.06
C SER A 14 -1.99 5.90 5.41
N HIS A 15 -3.30 5.61 5.42
CA HIS A 15 -4.05 5.28 6.62
C HIS A 15 -4.21 3.75 6.77
N PRO A 16 -3.75 3.13 7.87
CA PRO A 16 -3.84 1.69 8.08
C PRO A 16 -5.28 1.17 8.17
N GLN A 17 -6.25 2.03 8.49
CA GLN A 17 -7.67 1.70 8.49
C GLN A 17 -8.18 1.33 7.09
N ILE A 18 -7.79 2.09 6.06
CA ILE A 18 -8.14 1.78 4.67
C ILE A 18 -7.51 0.45 4.24
N LEU A 19 -6.28 0.19 4.69
CA LEU A 19 -5.59 -1.08 4.44
C LEU A 19 -6.37 -2.27 4.99
N LYS A 20 -6.91 -2.13 6.21
CA LYS A 20 -7.74 -3.14 6.86
C LYS A 20 -9.03 -3.39 6.08
N GLU A 21 -9.75 -2.35 5.70
CA GLU A 21 -11.00 -2.49 4.94
C GLU A 21 -10.75 -3.10 3.55
N LEU A 22 -9.68 -2.69 2.88
CA LEU A 22 -9.27 -3.27 1.60
C LEU A 22 -8.99 -4.77 1.75
N LEU A 23 -8.13 -5.16 2.69
CA LEU A 23 -7.76 -6.56 2.87
C LEU A 23 -8.95 -7.41 3.30
N THR A 24 -9.77 -6.94 4.25
CA THR A 24 -10.93 -7.70 4.72
C THR A 24 -12.06 -7.80 3.70
N SER A 25 -12.15 -6.88 2.74
CA SER A 25 -13.15 -6.95 1.65
C SER A 25 -12.68 -7.75 0.43
N CYS A 26 -11.38 -7.73 0.15
CA CYS A 26 -10.82 -8.37 -1.04
C CYS A 26 -10.24 -9.76 -0.78
N VAL A 27 -9.84 -10.07 0.46
CA VAL A 27 -9.17 -11.32 0.82
C VAL A 27 -9.96 -12.02 1.93
N SER A 28 -10.57 -13.15 1.59
CA SER A 28 -11.40 -13.95 2.52
C SER A 28 -10.58 -14.96 3.36
N GLU A 29 -9.26 -14.84 3.35
CA GLU A 29 -8.38 -15.78 4.03
C GLU A 29 -8.33 -15.51 5.55
N PRO A 30 -8.30 -16.57 6.38
CA PRO A 30 -8.42 -16.42 7.84
C PRO A 30 -7.26 -15.62 8.47
N TRP A 31 -6.06 -15.68 7.88
CA TRP A 31 -4.89 -14.95 8.38
C TRP A 31 -5.06 -13.43 8.32
N VAL A 32 -5.98 -12.91 7.51
CA VAL A 32 -6.27 -11.47 7.43
C VAL A 32 -6.90 -10.97 8.73
N ALA A 33 -7.71 -11.80 9.39
CA ALA A 33 -8.31 -11.49 10.69
C ALA A 33 -7.26 -11.43 11.82
N ASP A 34 -6.14 -12.14 11.65
CA ASP A 34 -5.04 -12.20 12.60
C ASP A 34 -4.03 -11.06 12.44
N LEU A 35 -4.19 -10.17 11.46
CA LEU A 35 -3.31 -9.02 11.26
C LEU A 35 -3.56 -7.93 12.31
N ASP A 36 -2.49 -7.52 12.98
CA ASP A 36 -2.52 -6.39 13.91
C ASP A 36 -2.23 -5.08 13.17
N PHE A 37 -3.29 -4.50 12.60
CA PHE A 37 -3.25 -3.21 11.91
C PHE A 37 -2.85 -2.02 12.81
N SER A 38 -2.94 -2.14 14.14
CA SER A 38 -2.51 -1.08 15.05
C SER A 38 -0.99 -0.89 15.05
N ARG A 39 -0.27 -1.96 14.70
CA ARG A 39 1.19 -2.00 14.59
C ARG A 39 1.68 -1.97 13.14
N ALA A 40 0.77 -1.76 12.18
CA ALA A 40 1.11 -1.63 10.77
C ALA A 40 2.04 -0.43 10.56
N CYS A 41 3.16 -0.64 9.86
CA CYS A 41 4.14 0.39 9.56
C CYS A 41 4.44 0.41 8.07
N ARG A 42 4.44 1.60 7.47
CA ARG A 42 4.89 1.79 6.10
C ARG A 42 6.41 1.64 6.04
N VAL A 43 6.89 0.85 5.08
CA VAL A 43 8.32 0.69 4.79
C VAL A 43 8.68 1.66 3.68
N GLU A 44 9.40 2.72 4.01
CA GLU A 44 9.91 3.67 3.02
C GLU A 44 11.06 3.04 2.23
N LYS A 45 10.92 2.92 0.91
CA LYS A 45 12.02 2.54 0.01
C LYS A 45 12.74 3.81 -0.46
N SER A 46 13.77 4.23 0.26
CA SER A 46 14.66 5.32 -0.13
C SER A 46 15.67 4.89 -1.20
N PHE A 47 15.23 4.45 -2.38
CA PHE A 47 16.11 4.21 -3.53
C PHE A 47 15.87 5.28 -4.60
N ILE A 48 16.64 6.38 -4.47
CA ILE A 48 16.56 7.55 -5.35
C ILE A 48 17.48 7.33 -6.54
N THR A 49 16.97 6.76 -7.63
CA THR A 49 17.63 6.84 -8.96
C THR A 49 16.60 6.62 -10.08
N GLY A 50 16.28 7.67 -10.85
CA GLY A 50 15.65 7.64 -12.19
C GLY A 50 14.22 7.09 -12.35
N ALA A 51 13.85 6.01 -11.66
CA ALA A 51 12.56 5.32 -11.72
C ALA A 51 11.47 5.92 -10.81
N LYS A 52 11.63 7.20 -10.42
CA LYS A 52 10.82 7.89 -9.40
C LYS A 52 9.31 7.71 -9.59
N LYS A 53 8.80 7.77 -10.83
CA LYS A 53 7.36 7.70 -11.10
C LYS A 53 6.73 6.35 -10.72
N LYS A 54 7.46 5.24 -10.92
CA LYS A 54 6.97 3.89 -10.59
C LYS A 54 7.09 3.64 -9.08
N LEU A 55 8.23 3.99 -8.50
CA LEU A 55 8.48 3.89 -7.06
C LEU A 55 7.54 4.76 -6.20
N GLU A 56 7.10 5.91 -6.72
CA GLU A 56 6.12 6.75 -6.04
C GLU A 56 4.83 5.95 -5.81
N SER A 57 4.37 5.18 -6.80
CA SER A 57 3.07 4.50 -6.77
C SER A 57 3.08 3.19 -5.98
N ASP A 58 4.27 2.71 -5.61
CA ASP A 58 4.50 1.47 -4.89
C ASP A 58 4.45 1.68 -3.37
N LEU A 59 3.52 1.01 -2.68
CA LEU A 59 3.40 1.07 -1.21
C LEU A 59 3.75 -0.29 -0.59
N ILE A 60 4.60 -0.28 0.43
CA ILE A 60 4.92 -1.48 1.21
C ILE A 60 4.55 -1.25 2.66
N TRP A 61 3.79 -2.19 3.20
CA TRP A 61 3.36 -2.22 4.58
C TRP A 61 3.91 -3.46 5.27
N ARG A 62 4.47 -3.26 6.45
CA ARG A 62 4.83 -4.34 7.37
C ARG A 62 3.76 -4.41 8.45
N ILE A 63 3.10 -5.56 8.58
CA ILE A 63 2.01 -5.80 9.51
C ILE A 63 2.30 -7.07 10.29
N PRO A 64 2.43 -7.02 11.62
CA PRO A 64 2.59 -8.23 12.41
C PRO A 64 1.25 -8.98 12.51
N LEU A 65 1.32 -10.30 12.47
CA LEU A 65 0.25 -11.18 12.93
C LEU A 65 0.25 -11.22 14.46
N THR A 66 -0.91 -11.53 15.04
CA THR A 66 -1.06 -11.80 16.48
C THR A 66 -0.15 -12.95 16.96
N SER A 67 0.21 -13.87 16.07
CA SER A 67 1.16 -14.97 16.33
C SER A 67 2.63 -14.54 16.42
N GLY A 68 2.94 -13.27 16.09
CA GLY A 68 4.30 -12.71 16.12
C GLY A 68 5.07 -12.80 14.80
N VAL A 69 4.49 -13.37 13.75
CA VAL A 69 5.08 -13.39 12.40
C VAL A 69 4.80 -12.06 11.68
N GLU A 70 5.79 -11.51 10.98
CA GLU A 70 5.61 -10.29 10.18
C GLU A 70 5.15 -10.62 8.75
N VAL A 71 4.12 -9.90 8.28
CA VAL A 71 3.62 -9.95 6.91
C VAL A 71 4.00 -8.66 6.19
N TYR A 72 4.50 -8.79 4.96
CA TYR A 72 4.79 -7.66 4.09
C TYR A 72 3.74 -7.59 2.99
N LEU A 73 2.88 -6.57 3.05
CA LEU A 73 1.91 -6.26 2.03
C LEU A 73 2.53 -5.30 1.02
N TYR A 74 2.52 -5.68 -0.25
CA TYR A 74 2.91 -4.83 -1.37
C TYR A 74 1.68 -4.42 -2.16
N ILE A 75 1.46 -3.11 -2.28
CA ILE A 75 0.39 -2.52 -3.10
C ILE A 75 1.05 -1.85 -4.28
N LEU A 76 0.79 -2.41 -5.46
CA LEU A 76 1.14 -1.82 -6.74
C LEU A 76 -0.04 -0.96 -7.20
N LEU A 77 0.17 0.36 -7.29
CA LEU A 77 -0.80 1.26 -7.89
C LEU A 77 -0.35 1.55 -9.33
N GLU A 78 -1.09 1.04 -10.32
CA GLU A 78 -0.85 1.39 -11.72
C GLU A 78 -1.73 2.58 -12.11
N PHE A 79 -1.15 3.77 -12.12
CA PHE A 79 -1.82 4.95 -12.68
C PHE A 79 -1.64 4.97 -14.19
N GLN A 80 -2.75 5.01 -14.93
CA GLN A 80 -2.70 5.29 -16.37
C GLN A 80 -2.06 6.66 -16.60
N SER A 81 -0.83 6.67 -17.11
CA SER A 81 -0.04 7.88 -17.35
C SER A 81 -0.46 8.65 -18.62
N THR A 82 -1.49 8.19 -19.33
CA THR A 82 -2.01 8.85 -20.54
C THR A 82 -3.43 8.37 -20.78
N VAL A 83 -4.36 9.29 -21.01
CA VAL A 83 -5.60 8.98 -21.70
C VAL A 83 -5.20 8.60 -23.12
N ASP A 84 -5.40 7.35 -23.52
CA ASP A 84 -5.37 6.97 -24.93
C ASP A 84 -6.43 7.82 -25.64
N ARG A 85 -6.01 8.58 -26.64
CA ARG A 85 -6.82 9.62 -27.29
C ARG A 85 -7.23 9.14 -28.67
#